data_AF-A0A3P6TKP3-F1
#
_entry.id   AF-A0A3P6TKP3-F1
#
_cell.length_a   1.000
_cell.length_b   1.000
_cell.length_c   1.000
_cell.angle_alpha   90.00
_cell.angle_beta   90.00
_cell.angle_gamma   90.00
#
_symmetry.space_group_name_H-M   'P 1'
#
loop_
_entity.id
_entity.type
_entity.pdbx_description
1 polymer ?
#
loop_
_entity_poly.entity_id
_entity_poly.type
_entity_poly.pdbx_seq_one_letter_code
_entity_poly.pdbx_strand_id
1 'polypeptide(L)'
;MATKVPVTKYFRPFIPPLPPGTKIHNDLYWDVYIYRPFCRLWERVGVYLYNRVINRMEIGVRDKGYNARVHGPYCPWRYYGVAKDTKLMDVKLCDLRSWLSRRDKSVGGIVNAVVKSFYRFEHYYFDHYLINLPRSCVRFVLLAYLLGIILCYDEIPASTARYHW
;
A
#
# COMPACT_ATOMS: atom_id res chain seq x y z
N MET A 1 -5.42 -51.40 -4.50
CA MET A 1 -4.57 -50.95 -5.63
C MET A 1 -3.97 -49.59 -5.27
N ALA A 2 -2.64 -49.45 -5.26
CA ALA A 2 -1.99 -48.18 -4.93
C ALA A 2 -2.21 -47.17 -6.07
N THR A 3 -2.94 -46.10 -5.78
CA THR A 3 -3.23 -45.04 -6.75
C THR A 3 -1.95 -44.25 -7.02
N LYS A 4 -1.36 -44.43 -8.21
CA LYS A 4 -0.27 -43.58 -8.68
C LYS A 4 -0.85 -42.20 -9.01
N VAL A 5 -0.53 -41.20 -8.19
CA VAL A 5 -0.87 -39.80 -8.50
C VAL A 5 0.17 -39.30 -9.51
N PRO A 6 -0.22 -38.90 -10.73
CA PRO A 6 0.74 -38.43 -11.73
C PRO A 6 1.43 -37.15 -11.25
N VAL A 7 2.76 -37.12 -11.38
CA VAL A 7 3.69 -36.05 -10.96
C VAL A 7 3.41 -34.72 -11.68
N THR A 8 2.64 -34.76 -12.76
CA THR A 8 2.35 -33.61 -13.60
C THR A 8 0.97 -33.05 -13.26
N LYS A 9 0.80 -32.34 -12.15
CA LYS A 9 -0.24 -31.30 -12.05
C LYS A 9 -0.12 -30.47 -10.76
N TYR A 10 0.44 -29.29 -10.96
CA TYR A 10 0.26 -28.05 -10.19
C TYR A 10 1.17 -27.80 -8.98
N PHE A 11 2.07 -26.83 -9.16
CA PHE A 11 2.46 -25.86 -8.14
C PHE A 11 1.18 -25.19 -7.61
N ARG A 12 0.62 -25.69 -6.51
CA ARG A 12 -0.48 -25.03 -5.78
C ARG A 12 0.07 -24.63 -4.42
N PRO A 13 -0.07 -23.37 -4.00
CA PRO A 13 0.41 -22.92 -2.69
C PRO A 13 -0.30 -23.58 -1.49
N PHE A 14 -1.45 -24.22 -1.73
CA PHE A 14 -2.26 -24.89 -0.69
C PHE A 14 -2.49 -26.35 -1.07
N ILE A 15 -1.68 -27.27 -0.54
CA ILE A 15 -1.79 -28.70 -0.81
C ILE A 15 -2.32 -29.42 0.44
N PRO A 16 -3.45 -30.15 0.35
CA PRO A 16 -3.94 -30.95 1.47
C PRO A 16 -2.93 -32.05 1.85
N PRO A 17 -2.99 -32.58 3.09
CA PRO A 17 -2.17 -33.72 3.47
C PRO A 17 -2.41 -34.92 2.54
N LEU A 18 -1.32 -35.67 2.26
CA LEU A 18 -1.43 -36.91 1.51
C LEU A 18 -2.32 -37.90 2.26
N PRO A 19 -3.18 -38.67 1.55
CA PRO A 19 -3.96 -39.72 2.16
C PRO A 19 -3.07 -40.69 2.95
N PRO A 20 -3.52 -41.20 4.12
CA PRO A 20 -2.78 -42.20 4.87
C PRO A 20 -2.44 -43.42 3.99
N GLY A 21 -1.16 -43.85 4.00
CA GLY A 21 -0.71 -45.06 3.29
C GLY A 21 -0.21 -44.87 1.85
N THR A 22 -0.08 -43.62 1.35
CA THR A 22 0.56 -43.37 0.05
C THR A 22 2.05 -43.71 0.10
N LYS A 23 2.50 -44.60 -0.81
CA LYS A 23 3.92 -44.95 -0.94
C LYS A 23 4.68 -43.80 -1.62
N ILE A 24 5.70 -43.28 -0.95
CA ILE A 24 6.53 -42.16 -1.43
C ILE A 24 7.62 -42.75 -2.35
N HIS A 25 7.63 -42.33 -3.62
CA HIS A 25 8.70 -42.67 -4.56
C HIS A 25 9.81 -41.60 -4.48
N ASN A 26 11.05 -41.94 -4.84
CA ASN A 26 12.23 -41.05 -4.74
C ASN A 26 12.00 -39.69 -5.44
N ASP A 27 11.30 -39.69 -6.57
CA ASP A 27 10.97 -38.49 -7.34
C ASP A 27 10.10 -37.48 -6.57
N LEU A 28 9.44 -37.93 -5.48
CA LEU A 28 8.55 -37.13 -4.64
C LEU A 28 9.16 -36.77 -3.27
N TYR A 29 10.41 -37.17 -2.99
CA TYR A 29 11.07 -36.91 -1.70
C TYR A 29 11.17 -35.42 -1.38
N TRP A 30 11.60 -34.62 -2.36
CA TRP A 30 11.71 -33.16 -2.23
C TRP A 30 10.36 -32.48 -1.99
N ASP A 31 9.30 -32.94 -2.66
CA ASP A 31 7.94 -32.38 -2.50
C ASP A 31 7.39 -32.68 -1.10
N VAL A 32 7.51 -33.92 -0.63
CA VAL A 32 6.87 -34.36 0.62
C VAL A 32 7.61 -33.88 1.86
N TYR A 33 8.94 -33.95 1.88
CA TYR A 33 9.72 -33.70 3.09
C TYR A 33 10.23 -32.27 3.22
N ILE A 34 10.31 -31.52 2.12
CA ILE A 34 10.89 -30.17 2.13
C ILE A 34 9.85 -29.14 1.70
N TYR A 35 9.27 -29.28 0.51
CA TYR A 35 8.37 -28.28 -0.05
C TYR A 35 7.04 -28.16 0.73
N ARG A 36 6.30 -29.26 0.91
CA ARG A 36 5.01 -29.26 1.64
C ARG A 36 5.09 -28.74 3.08
N PRO A 37 6.04 -29.17 3.94
CA PRO A 37 6.14 -28.64 5.29
C PRO A 37 6.54 -27.16 5.29
N PHE A 38 7.39 -26.73 4.35
CA PHE A 38 7.74 -25.32 4.20
C PHE A 38 6.53 -24.47 3.78
N CYS A 39 5.76 -24.90 2.78
CA CYS A 39 4.52 -24.21 2.37
C CYS A 39 3.51 -24.14 3.54
N ARG A 40 3.32 -25.22 4.31
CA ARG A 40 2.47 -25.20 5.51
C ARG A 40 3.00 -24.30 6.61
N LEU A 41 4.32 -24.23 6.79
CA LEU A 41 4.94 -23.32 7.74
C LEU A 41 4.65 -21.87 7.32
N TRP A 42 4.87 -21.52 6.05
CA TRP A 42 4.56 -20.20 5.51
C TRP A 42 3.08 -19.86 5.59
N GLU A 43 2.20 -20.81 5.31
CA GLU A 43 0.77 -20.64 5.49
C GLU A 43 0.45 -20.32 6.95
N ARG A 44 0.96 -21.10 7.91
CA ARG A 44 0.72 -20.87 9.34
C ARG A 44 1.30 -19.56 9.82
N VAL A 45 2.51 -19.22 9.39
CA VAL A 45 3.17 -17.93 9.70
C VAL A 45 2.36 -16.78 9.10
N GLY A 46 1.91 -16.91 7.85
CA GLY A 46 1.09 -15.93 7.16
C GLY A 46 -0.26 -15.73 7.86
N VAL A 47 -0.96 -16.80 8.20
CA VAL A 47 -2.23 -16.76 8.94
C VAL A 47 -2.03 -16.15 10.33
N TYR A 48 -0.96 -16.52 11.03
CA TYR A 48 -0.62 -15.94 12.31
C TYR A 48 -0.36 -14.43 12.20
N LEU A 49 0.47 -14.00 11.25
CA LEU A 49 0.77 -12.59 11.01
C LEU A 49 -0.49 -11.81 10.60
N TYR A 50 -1.32 -12.37 9.73
CA TYR A 50 -2.57 -11.74 9.32
C TYR A 50 -3.50 -11.52 10.52
N ASN A 51 -3.79 -12.57 11.29
CA ASN A 51 -4.70 -12.51 12.42
C ASN A 51 -4.16 -11.62 13.56
N ARG A 52 -2.84 -11.67 13.80
CA ARG A 52 -2.22 -10.99 14.94
C ARG A 52 -1.89 -9.53 14.66
N VAL A 53 -1.49 -9.23 13.42
CA VAL A 53 -0.88 -7.95 13.04
C VAL A 53 -1.78 -7.22 12.04
N ILE A 54 -2.01 -7.77 10.85
CA ILE A 54 -2.72 -7.05 9.77
C ILE A 54 -4.19 -6.77 10.12
N ASN A 55 -4.91 -7.78 10.62
CA ASN A 55 -6.34 -7.64 10.96
C ASN A 55 -6.58 -6.60 12.07
N ARG A 56 -5.60 -6.39 12.95
CA ARG A 56 -5.69 -5.40 14.03
C ARG A 56 -5.45 -3.96 13.57
N MET A 57 -4.87 -3.75 12.39
CA MET A 57 -4.58 -2.40 11.89
C MET A 57 -5.80 -1.74 11.24
N GLU A 58 -6.94 -2.43 11.11
CA GLU A 58 -8.18 -1.91 10.51
C GLU A 58 -7.95 -1.25 9.13
N ILE A 59 -6.99 -1.79 8.36
CA ILE A 59 -6.63 -1.27 7.03
C ILE A 59 -7.78 -1.55 6.07
N GLY A 60 -8.21 -0.51 5.34
CA GLY A 60 -9.30 -0.63 4.35
C GLY A 60 -10.70 -0.68 4.96
N VAL A 61 -10.82 -0.54 6.28
CA VAL A 61 -12.11 -0.36 6.95
C VAL A 61 -12.59 1.09 6.74
N ARG A 62 -13.91 1.30 6.80
CA ARG A 62 -14.49 2.65 6.75
C ARG A 62 -13.96 3.51 7.91
N ASP A 63 -13.90 4.82 7.67
CA ASP A 63 -13.50 5.79 8.70
C ASP A 63 -14.37 5.66 9.96
N LYS A 64 -13.78 5.75 11.15
CA LYS A 64 -14.49 5.59 12.43
C LYS A 64 -15.57 6.66 12.62
N GLY A 65 -15.37 7.85 12.06
CA GLY A 65 -16.35 8.94 12.09
C GLY A 65 -17.51 8.78 11.10
N TYR A 66 -17.49 7.77 10.22
CA TYR A 66 -18.50 7.65 9.18
C TYR A 66 -19.81 7.03 9.70
N ASN A 67 -20.88 7.83 9.63
CA ASN A 67 -22.26 7.37 9.77
C ASN A 67 -23.01 7.45 8.43
N ALA A 68 -23.44 6.30 7.90
CA ALA A 68 -24.15 6.22 6.61
C ALA A 68 -25.48 7.00 6.59
N ARG A 69 -26.16 7.14 7.74
CA ARG A 69 -27.42 7.91 7.83
C ARG A 69 -27.20 9.41 7.71
N VAL A 70 -26.05 9.91 8.18
CA VAL A 70 -25.72 11.34 8.18
C VAL A 70 -24.97 11.73 6.90
N HIS A 71 -24.10 10.86 6.40
CA HIS A 71 -23.17 11.19 5.33
C HIS A 71 -23.55 10.68 3.94
N GLY A 72 -24.58 9.83 3.83
CA GLY A 72 -24.94 9.19 2.56
C GLY A 72 -23.90 8.15 2.15
N PRO A 73 -23.69 7.90 0.84
CA PRO A 73 -22.68 6.96 0.34
C PRO A 73 -21.27 7.30 0.85
N TYR A 74 -20.46 6.26 1.07
CA TYR A 74 -19.09 6.43 1.55
C TYR A 74 -18.18 6.99 0.45
N CYS A 75 -17.60 8.16 0.69
CA CYS A 75 -16.63 8.82 -0.18
C CYS A 75 -15.23 8.67 0.45
N PRO A 76 -14.33 7.85 -0.12
CA PRO A 76 -13.04 7.56 0.51
C PRO A 76 -12.10 8.76 0.61
N TRP A 77 -12.20 9.78 -0.25
CA TRP A 77 -11.36 10.98 -0.20
C TRP A 77 -11.78 12.00 0.87
N ARG A 78 -13.00 11.86 1.42
CA ARG A 78 -13.57 12.75 2.45
C ARG A 78 -13.11 12.31 3.84
N TYR A 79 -12.88 13.29 4.70
CA TYR A 79 -12.61 13.06 6.12
C TYR A 79 -13.92 13.19 6.91
N TYR A 80 -14.24 12.16 7.70
CA TYR A 80 -15.51 12.08 8.46
C TYR A 80 -15.34 12.31 9.97
N GLY A 81 -14.12 12.58 10.45
CA GLY A 81 -13.86 12.85 11.87
C GLY A 81 -14.38 14.21 12.36
N VAL A 82 -14.55 14.33 13.68
CA VAL A 82 -15.29 15.40 14.38
C VAL A 82 -14.64 16.80 14.30
N ALA A 83 -13.34 16.91 14.01
CA ALA A 83 -12.70 18.22 13.84
C ALA A 83 -11.64 18.21 12.73
N LYS A 84 -11.82 19.10 11.75
CA LYS A 84 -10.76 19.44 10.79
C LYS A 84 -9.79 20.39 11.50
N ASP A 85 -8.67 19.85 11.97
CA ASP A 85 -7.58 20.64 12.55
C ASP A 85 -7.05 21.66 11.50
N THR A 86 -6.29 22.66 11.95
CA THR A 86 -5.68 23.64 11.04
C THR A 86 -4.83 22.95 9.98
N LYS A 87 -4.84 23.47 8.74
CA LYS A 87 -3.98 22.92 7.68
C LYS A 87 -2.52 23.11 8.08
N LEU A 88 -1.65 22.19 7.68
CA LEU A 88 -0.22 22.25 8.04
C LEU A 88 0.41 23.60 7.70
N MET A 89 0.06 24.20 6.56
CA MET A 89 0.59 25.49 6.12
C MET A 89 0.02 26.70 6.88
N ASP A 90 -1.06 26.52 7.64
CA ASP A 90 -1.70 27.57 8.46
C ASP A 90 -1.30 27.44 9.95
N VAL A 91 -0.47 26.46 10.32
CA VAL A 91 -0.03 26.20 11.70
C VAL A 91 1.16 27.09 12.03
N LYS A 92 1.10 27.77 13.18
CA LYS A 92 2.26 28.49 13.72
C LYS A 92 3.37 27.50 14.09
N LEU A 93 4.62 27.85 13.81
CA LEU A 93 5.78 26.98 14.09
C LEU A 93 5.88 26.59 15.57
N CYS A 94 5.50 27.50 16.49
CA CYS A 94 5.44 27.21 17.92
C CYS A 94 4.41 26.13 18.29
N ASP A 95 3.31 26.03 17.54
CA ASP A 95 2.23 25.07 17.77
C ASP A 95 2.43 23.76 17.00
N LEU A 96 3.46 23.66 16.15
CA LEU A 96 3.68 22.52 15.25
C LEU A 96 3.82 21.19 16.01
N ARG A 97 4.51 21.19 17.16
CA ARG A 97 4.66 20.01 18.01
C ARG A 97 3.31 19.55 18.59
N SER A 98 2.50 20.49 19.07
CA SER A 98 1.15 20.22 19.58
C SER A 98 0.22 19.74 18.47
N TRP A 99 0.36 20.29 17.26
CA TRP A 99 -0.37 19.85 16.09
C TRP A 99 -0.02 18.41 15.68
N LEU A 100 1.27 18.04 15.70
CA LEU A 100 1.70 16.66 15.43
C LEU A 100 1.24 15.68 16.52
N SER A 101 1.13 16.12 17.78
CA SER A 101 0.75 15.24 18.88
C SER A 101 -0.70 14.75 18.77
N ARG A 102 -1.61 15.59 18.25
CA ARG A 102 -3.04 15.27 18.05
C ARG A 102 -3.34 14.24 16.95
N ARG A 103 -2.36 13.90 16.12
CA ARG A 103 -2.53 12.94 15.01
C ARG A 103 -2.48 11.50 15.49
N ASP A 104 -3.31 10.68 14.87
CA ASP A 104 -3.20 9.24 14.98
C ASP A 104 -1.91 8.77 14.31
N LYS A 105 -0.98 8.28 15.13
CA LYS A 105 0.34 7.76 14.72
C LYS A 105 0.35 6.23 14.69
N SER A 106 -0.81 5.59 14.83
CA SER A 106 -0.92 4.15 14.63
C SER A 106 -0.60 3.78 13.18
N VAL A 107 -0.06 2.59 12.97
CA VAL A 107 0.25 2.09 11.61
C VAL A 107 -1.02 2.07 10.74
N GLY A 108 -2.16 1.66 11.32
CA GLY A 108 -3.46 1.70 10.65
C GLY A 108 -3.89 3.11 10.26
N GLY A 109 -3.74 4.09 11.16
CA GLY A 109 -4.02 5.50 10.91
C GLY A 109 -3.17 6.08 9.76
N ILE A 110 -1.88 5.74 9.74
CA ILE A 110 -0.94 6.17 8.68
C ILE A 110 -1.34 5.57 7.33
N VAL A 111 -1.56 4.26 7.26
CA VAL A 111 -1.96 3.58 6.01
C VAL A 111 -3.28 4.13 5.50
N ASN A 112 -4.27 4.30 6.37
CA ASN A 112 -5.56 4.88 5.99
C ASN A 112 -5.41 6.34 5.49
N ALA A 113 -4.50 7.14 6.07
CA ALA A 113 -4.21 8.49 5.59
C ALA A 113 -3.57 8.50 4.19
N VAL A 114 -2.66 7.57 3.91
CA VAL A 114 -2.05 7.41 2.57
C VAL A 114 -3.11 7.03 1.54
N VAL A 115 -3.94 6.04 1.84
CA VAL A 115 -5.03 5.59 0.96
C VAL A 115 -6.02 6.73 0.68
N LYS A 116 -6.44 7.48 1.72
CA LYS A 116 -7.32 8.66 1.54
C LYS A 116 -6.66 9.74 0.70
N SER A 117 -5.35 9.95 0.84
CA SER A 117 -4.60 10.93 0.04
C SER A 117 -4.52 10.52 -1.42
N PHE A 118 -4.37 9.22 -1.70
CA PHE A 118 -4.44 8.66 -3.04
C PHE A 118 -5.82 8.89 -3.68
N TYR A 119 -6.91 8.53 -3.01
CA TYR A 119 -8.26 8.79 -3.52
C TYR A 119 -8.56 10.28 -3.71
N ARG A 120 -7.99 11.14 -2.85
CA ARG A 120 -8.09 12.59 -3.01
C ARG A 120 -7.34 13.07 -4.26
N PHE A 121 -6.14 12.56 -4.47
CA PHE A 121 -5.35 12.85 -5.67
C PHE A 121 -6.09 12.42 -6.93
N GLU A 122 -6.61 11.20 -6.95
CA GLU A 122 -7.44 10.68 -8.04
C GLU A 122 -8.67 11.58 -8.28
N HIS A 123 -9.42 11.90 -7.23
CA HIS A 123 -10.62 12.72 -7.34
C HIS A 123 -10.36 14.14 -7.91
N TYR A 124 -9.25 14.78 -7.54
CA TYR A 124 -8.95 16.14 -8.01
C TYR A 124 -8.24 16.20 -9.37
N TYR A 125 -7.60 15.12 -9.81
CA TYR A 125 -6.74 15.15 -11.01
C TYR A 125 -7.16 14.18 -12.12
N PHE A 126 -7.91 13.13 -11.81
CA PHE A 126 -8.29 12.06 -12.73
C PHE A 126 -9.80 11.83 -12.85
N ASP A 127 -10.62 12.36 -11.94
CA ASP A 127 -12.07 12.14 -11.98
C ASP A 127 -12.72 12.76 -13.23
N HIS A 128 -13.56 11.98 -13.90
CA HIS A 128 -14.00 12.20 -15.29
C HIS A 128 -14.71 13.54 -15.52
N TYR A 129 -15.36 14.09 -14.49
CA TYR A 129 -16.06 15.38 -14.56
C TYR A 129 -15.14 16.60 -14.43
N LEU A 130 -13.91 16.40 -13.96
CA LEU A 130 -12.91 17.44 -13.67
C LEU A 130 -11.63 17.28 -14.51
N ILE A 131 -11.63 16.37 -15.50
CA ILE A 131 -10.46 16.08 -16.35
C ILE A 131 -10.06 17.34 -17.11
N ASN A 132 -9.08 18.02 -16.52
CA ASN A 132 -8.24 18.98 -17.19
C ASN A 132 -6.96 18.25 -17.57
N LEU A 133 -7.06 17.34 -18.55
CA LEU A 133 -5.92 16.58 -19.09
C LEU A 133 -4.70 17.49 -19.36
N PRO A 134 -4.85 18.70 -19.93
CA PRO A 134 -3.73 19.62 -20.11
C PRO A 134 -3.03 19.99 -18.80
N ARG A 135 -3.80 20.25 -17.73
CA ARG A 135 -3.26 20.63 -16.42
C ARG A 135 -2.50 19.49 -15.74
N SER A 136 -2.97 18.25 -15.91
CA SER A 136 -2.28 17.06 -15.42
C SER A 136 -0.99 16.81 -16.21
N CYS A 137 -1.04 16.86 -17.55
CA CYS A 137 0.14 16.70 -18.41
C CYS A 137 1.22 17.75 -18.12
N VAL A 138 0.85 19.03 -17.99
CA VAL A 138 1.81 20.11 -17.68
C VAL A 138 2.56 19.84 -16.37
N ARG A 139 1.88 19.33 -15.33
CA ARG A 139 2.54 18.99 -14.06
C ARG A 139 3.52 17.84 -14.19
N PHE A 140 3.20 16.81 -14.97
CA PHE A 140 4.12 15.70 -15.23
C PHE A 140 5.34 16.16 -16.02
N VAL A 141 5.18 17.05 -17.01
CA VAL A 141 6.30 17.64 -17.75
C VAL A 141 7.19 18.47 -16.83
N LEU A 142 6.62 19.32 -15.97
CA LEU A 142 7.39 20.09 -14.99
C LEU A 142 8.12 19.19 -13.99
N LEU A 143 7.47 18.12 -13.52
CA LEU A 143 8.10 17.14 -12.63
C LEU A 143 9.28 16.44 -13.32
N ALA A 144 9.09 15.98 -14.57
CA ALA A 144 10.12 15.32 -15.36
C ALA A 144 11.30 16.27 -15.63
N TYR A 145 11.02 17.55 -15.91
CA TYR A 145 12.02 18.59 -16.08
C TYR A 145 12.84 18.81 -14.79
N LEU A 146 12.18 18.96 -13.64
CA LEU A 146 12.85 19.12 -12.35
C LEU A 146 13.68 17.87 -11.97
N LEU A 147 13.14 16.68 -12.21
CA LEU A 147 13.88 15.42 -12.03
C LEU A 147 15.10 15.37 -12.94
N GLY A 148 14.97 15.81 -14.20
CA GLY A 148 16.09 15.92 -15.13
C GLY A 148 17.18 16.85 -14.61
N ILE A 149 16.81 18.01 -14.04
CA ILE A 149 17.78 18.91 -13.41
C ILE A 149 18.50 18.24 -12.24
N ILE A 150 17.78 17.52 -11.38
CA ILE A 150 18.37 16.85 -10.20
C ILE A 150 19.31 15.72 -10.64
N LEU A 151 18.88 14.88 -11.60
CA LEU A 151 19.65 13.73 -12.07
C LEU A 151 20.88 14.14 -12.88
N CYS A 152 20.76 15.21 -13.67
CA CYS A 152 21.85 15.73 -14.48
C CYS A 152 22.61 16.88 -13.78
N TYR A 153 22.38 17.12 -12.48
CA TYR A 153 22.96 18.26 -11.77
C TYR A 153 24.49 18.24 -11.81
N ASP A 154 25.09 17.06 -11.62
CA ASP A 154 26.54 16.87 -11.59
C ASP A 154 27.19 17.14 -12.96
N GLU A 155 26.42 16.96 -14.04
CA GLU A 155 26.87 17.20 -15.42
C GLU A 155 26.73 18.68 -15.84
N ILE A 156 26.05 19.51 -15.04
CA ILE A 156 25.90 20.95 -15.33
C ILE A 156 27.18 21.65 -14.87
N PRO A 157 28.01 22.17 -15.79
CA PRO A 157 29.24 22.86 -15.42
C PRO A 157 28.94 24.21 -14.76
N ALA A 158 28.85 24.21 -13.43
CA ALA A 158 28.54 25.39 -12.61
C ALA A 158 29.56 26.53 -12.82
N SER A 159 30.80 26.22 -13.20
CA SER A 159 31.87 27.19 -13.46
C SER A 159 31.67 28.00 -14.76
N THR A 160 30.99 27.42 -15.76
CA THR A 160 30.62 28.11 -17.01
C THR A 160 29.31 28.88 -16.91
N ALA A 161 28.38 28.44 -16.06
CA ALA A 161 27.11 29.11 -15.82
C ALA A 161 27.22 30.19 -14.72
N ARG A 162 28.25 31.04 -14.79
CA ARG A 162 28.36 32.18 -13.87
C ARG A 162 27.25 33.18 -14.19
N TYR A 163 26.38 33.45 -13.22
CA TYR A 163 25.41 34.54 -13.34
C TYR A 163 26.19 35.85 -13.53
N HIS A 164 25.86 36.58 -14.60
CA HIS A 164 26.25 37.97 -14.69
C HIS A 164 25.44 38.72 -13.63
N TRP A 165 26.13 39.17 -12.58
CA TRP A 165 25.67 40.31 -11.80
C TRP A 165 25.97 41.59 -12.57
#